data_AF-A4EJ83-F1
#
_entry.id   AF-A4EJ83-F1
#
_cell.length_a   1.000
_cell.length_b   1.000
_cell.length_c   1.000
_cell.angle_alpha   90.00
_cell.angle_beta   90.00
_cell.angle_gamma   90.00
#
_symmetry.space_group_name_H-M   'P 1'
#
loop_
_entity.id
_entity.type
_entity.pdbx_description
1 polymer ?
#
loop_
_entity_poly.entity_id
_entity_poly.type
_entity_poly.pdbx_seq_one_letter_code
_entity_poly.pdbx_strand_id
1 'polypeptide(L)'
;MPSYSINSKDFVIESFDSDFIFLDQRDGKYYEAAEKVADLFRALSTRICPMTLLNTLAERDKNIAKEVSEVMTKMQVLGVISLAEDQEGIVEDIDMVAATMLGEGDFVLEGFAELSSFMLADPVHDIDATTGRFVWGEQVAD
;
A
#
# COMPACT_ATOMS: atom_id res chain seq x y z
N MET A 1 15.30 -6.27 16.32
CA MET A 1 13.88 -5.82 16.34
C MET A 1 13.27 -6.15 14.98
N PRO A 2 11.99 -6.55 14.90
CA PRO A 2 11.37 -6.98 13.64
C PRO A 2 11.25 -5.81 12.66
N SER A 3 11.37 -6.10 11.37
CA SER A 3 11.13 -5.15 10.27
C SER A 3 9.71 -5.28 9.72
N TYR A 4 9.32 -4.39 8.81
CA TYR A 4 8.16 -4.62 7.95
C TYR A 4 8.60 -5.22 6.61
N SER A 5 7.81 -6.16 6.11
CA SER A 5 7.82 -6.57 4.71
C SER A 5 6.61 -5.99 3.99
N ILE A 6 6.79 -5.69 2.71
CA ILE A 6 5.73 -5.23 1.83
C ILE A 6 5.09 -6.42 1.18
N ASN A 7 3.75 -6.45 1.16
CA ASN A 7 3.03 -7.49 0.45
C ASN A 7 2.92 -7.17 -1.05
N SER A 8 4.06 -7.26 -1.75
CA SER A 8 4.17 -6.87 -3.17
C SER A 8 3.50 -7.84 -4.15
N LYS A 9 2.98 -8.97 -3.68
CA LYS A 9 2.22 -9.92 -4.52
C LYS A 9 0.79 -9.46 -4.75
N ASP A 10 0.19 -8.86 -3.72
CA ASP A 10 -1.21 -8.48 -3.73
C ASP A 10 -1.40 -7.01 -4.11
N PHE A 11 -0.34 -6.19 -4.05
CA PHE A 11 -0.42 -4.75 -4.32
C PHE A 11 0.44 -4.35 -5.52
N VAL A 12 -0.17 -3.64 -6.47
CA VAL A 12 0.53 -2.83 -7.48
C VAL A 12 0.63 -1.40 -6.95
N ILE A 13 1.77 -0.76 -7.17
CA ILE A 13 2.03 0.57 -6.64
C ILE A 13 2.58 1.42 -7.77
N GLU A 14 1.90 2.53 -8.05
CA GLU A 14 2.32 3.48 -9.07
C GLU A 14 2.34 4.91 -8.53
N SER A 15 3.29 5.69 -9.04
CA SER A 15 3.42 7.11 -8.75
C SER A 15 2.83 7.93 -9.88
N PHE A 16 1.92 8.85 -9.56
CA PHE A 16 1.32 9.79 -10.51
C PHE A 16 1.56 11.22 -10.02
N ASP A 17 2.46 11.94 -10.69
CA ASP A 17 2.88 13.30 -10.30
C ASP A 17 3.27 13.41 -8.81
N SER A 18 2.37 13.92 -7.96
CA SER A 18 2.55 14.09 -6.50
C SER A 18 1.95 12.98 -5.64
N ASP A 19 1.12 12.12 -6.24
CA ASP A 19 0.31 11.15 -5.51
C ASP A 19 0.81 9.72 -5.76
N PHE A 20 0.58 8.87 -4.77
CA PHE A 20 0.89 7.44 -4.84
C PHE A 20 -0.39 6.64 -4.84
N ILE A 21 -0.54 5.75 -5.82
CA ILE A 21 -1.69 4.85 -5.89
C ILE A 21 -1.25 3.45 -5.50
N PHE A 22 -1.91 2.89 -4.49
CA PHE A 22 -1.83 1.48 -4.10
C PHE A 22 -3.06 0.76 -4.64
N LEU A 23 -2.89 -0.16 -5.59
CA LEU A 23 -3.97 -1.00 -6.12
C LEU A 23 -3.90 -2.39 -5.48
N ASP A 24 -4.96 -2.76 -4.75
CA ASP A 24 -5.16 -4.11 -4.24
C ASP A 24 -5.71 -5.01 -5.36
N GLN A 25 -4.91 -5.97 -5.80
CA GLN A 25 -5.27 -6.90 -6.87
C GLN A 25 -6.29 -7.95 -6.43
N ARG A 26 -6.56 -8.08 -5.12
CA ARG A 26 -7.49 -9.10 -4.60
C ARG A 26 -8.94 -8.69 -4.80
N ASP A 27 -9.23 -7.40 -4.67
CA ASP A 27 -10.60 -6.86 -4.71
C ASP A 27 -10.76 -5.61 -5.60
N GLY A 28 -9.69 -5.17 -6.27
CA GLY A 28 -9.69 -4.03 -7.19
C GLY A 28 -9.87 -2.68 -6.50
N LYS A 29 -9.74 -2.61 -5.17
CA LYS A 29 -9.72 -1.32 -4.46
C LYS A 29 -8.39 -0.63 -4.70
N TYR A 30 -8.45 0.69 -4.82
CA TYR A 30 -7.23 1.49 -4.87
C TYR A 30 -7.23 2.53 -3.75
N TYR A 31 -6.03 2.90 -3.32
CA TYR A 31 -5.81 3.88 -2.27
C TYR A 31 -4.88 4.95 -2.80
N GLU A 32 -5.30 6.20 -2.67
CA GLU A 32 -4.46 7.36 -2.96
C GLU A 32 -3.72 7.76 -1.70
N ALA A 33 -2.43 7.99 -1.83
CA ALA A 33 -1.55 8.28 -0.74
C ALA A 33 -0.78 9.56 -1.04
N ALA A 34 -0.78 10.46 -0.07
CA ALA A 34 0.02 11.66 -0.13
C ALA A 34 1.52 11.31 -0.13
N GLU A 35 2.33 12.24 -0.61
CA GLU A 35 3.78 12.09 -0.81
C GLU A 35 4.50 11.49 0.41
N LYS A 36 4.19 11.93 1.63
CA LYS A 36 4.84 11.40 2.84
C LYS A 36 4.52 9.95 3.14
N VAL A 37 3.32 9.47 2.76
CA VAL A 37 2.97 8.06 2.89
C VAL A 37 3.76 7.22 1.89
N ALA A 38 4.02 7.75 0.69
CA ALA A 38 4.91 7.12 -0.27
C ALA A 38 6.35 7.04 0.23
N ASP A 39 6.86 8.12 0.83
CA ASP A 39 8.21 8.13 1.42
C ASP A 39 8.34 7.17 2.59
N LEU A 40 7.33 7.12 3.46
CA LEU A 40 7.26 6.12 4.53
C LEU A 40 7.27 4.71 3.95
N PHE A 41 6.48 4.45 2.90
CA PHE A 41 6.45 3.16 2.24
C PHE A 41 7.81 2.76 1.64
N ARG A 42 8.50 3.69 0.97
CA ARG A 42 9.85 3.48 0.44
C ARG A 42 10.85 3.17 1.56
N ALA A 43 10.79 3.90 2.67
CA ALA A 43 11.60 3.65 3.86
C ALA A 43 11.33 2.28 4.49
N LEU A 44 10.07 1.85 4.54
CA LEU A 44 9.72 0.51 5.01
C LEU A 44 10.19 -0.58 4.03
N SER A 45 10.24 -0.28 2.72
CA SER A 45 10.78 -1.18 1.69
C SER A 45 12.26 -1.49 1.90
N THR A 46 13.01 -0.56 2.48
CA THR A 46 14.44 -0.73 2.80
C THR A 46 14.67 -1.40 4.15
N ARG A 47 13.64 -2.03 4.74
CA ARG A 47 13.69 -2.75 6.02
C ARG A 47 14.04 -1.89 7.23
N ILE A 48 13.71 -0.60 7.22
CA ILE A 48 13.93 0.25 8.40
C ILE A 48 13.20 -0.31 9.62
N CYS A 49 13.89 -0.29 10.77
CA CYS A 49 13.31 -0.69 12.04
C CYS A 49 12.18 0.29 12.45
N PRO A 50 10.92 -0.17 12.49
CA PRO A 50 9.77 0.70 12.77
C PRO A 50 9.80 1.33 14.16
N MET A 51 10.16 0.53 15.16
CA MET A 51 10.24 0.97 16.54
C MET A 51 11.30 2.06 16.70
N THR A 52 12.44 1.91 16.04
CA THR A 52 13.49 2.91 16.11
C THR A 52 13.09 4.19 15.39
N LEU A 53 12.46 4.10 14.20
CA LEU A 53 11.91 5.27 13.51
C LEU A 53 10.90 6.03 14.38
N LEU A 54 9.92 5.33 14.96
CA LEU A 54 8.89 5.95 15.82
C LEU A 54 9.49 6.59 17.07
N ASN A 55 10.50 5.96 17.69
CA ASN A 55 11.20 6.53 18.83
C ASN A 55 11.98 7.80 18.44
N THR A 56 12.73 7.76 17.33
CA THR A 56 13.48 8.93 16.81
C THR A 56 12.53 10.08 16.45
N LEU A 57 11.37 9.78 15.87
CA LEU A 57 10.34 10.78 15.62
C LEU A 57 9.78 11.32 16.94
N ALA A 58 9.44 10.48 17.91
CA ALA A 58 8.85 10.91 19.17
C ALA A 58 9.79 11.81 20.02
N GLU A 59 11.11 11.66 19.86
CA GLU A 59 12.11 12.54 20.45
C GLU A 59 12.13 13.95 19.82
N ARG A 60 11.74 14.06 18.54
CA ARG A 60 11.77 15.31 17.77
C ARG A 60 10.41 16.00 17.68
N ASP A 61 9.37 15.24 17.36
CA ASP A 61 7.98 15.66 17.29
C ASP A 61 7.03 14.48 17.58
N LYS A 62 6.32 14.56 18.71
CA LYS A 62 5.37 13.52 19.15
C LYS A 62 4.12 13.43 18.27
N ASN A 63 3.71 14.52 17.63
CA ASN A 63 2.54 14.52 16.77
C ASN A 63 2.85 13.78 15.47
N ILE A 64 3.99 14.08 14.85
CA ILE A 64 4.45 13.36 13.64
C ILE A 64 4.67 11.88 13.94
N ALA A 65 5.27 11.53 15.08
CA ALA A 65 5.42 10.14 15.48
C ALA A 65 4.07 9.41 15.59
N LYS A 66 3.05 10.10 16.11
CA LYS A 66 1.69 9.57 16.21
C LYS A 66 1.05 9.40 14.83
N GLU A 67 1.13 10.39 13.96
CA GLU A 67 0.59 10.34 12.59
C GLU A 67 1.22 9.20 11.78
N VAL A 68 2.55 9.06 11.83
CA VAL A 68 3.29 7.95 11.20
C VAL A 68 2.81 6.61 11.76
N SER A 69 2.67 6.48 13.08
CA SER A 69 2.15 5.26 13.71
C SER A 69 0.73 4.92 13.27
N GLU A 70 -0.15 5.92 13.12
CA GLU A 70 -1.53 5.73 12.67
C GLU A 70 -1.59 5.27 11.22
N VAL A 71 -0.80 5.88 10.32
CA VAL A 71 -0.69 5.44 8.93
C VAL A 71 -0.12 4.03 8.82
N MET A 72 0.94 3.70 9.55
CA MET A 72 1.51 2.35 9.55
C MET A 72 0.48 1.31 10.00
N THR A 73 -0.30 1.63 11.03
CA THR A 73 -1.40 0.79 11.49
C THR A 73 -2.45 0.61 10.39
N LYS A 74 -2.82 1.68 9.69
CA LYS A 74 -3.75 1.61 8.56
C LYS A 74 -3.22 0.72 7.44
N MET A 75 -1.95 0.87 7.07
CA MET A 75 -1.30 0.04 6.03
C MET A 75 -1.26 -1.44 6.41
N GLN A 76 -1.07 -1.76 7.70
CA GLN A 76 -1.16 -3.13 8.20
C GLN A 76 -2.57 -3.70 8.09
N VAL A 77 -3.58 -2.94 8.52
CA VAL A 77 -4.99 -3.36 8.46
C VAL A 77 -5.42 -3.62 7.01
N LEU A 78 -4.93 -2.81 6.06
CA LEU A 78 -5.15 -3.02 4.62
C LEU A 78 -4.33 -4.19 4.05
N GLY A 79 -3.34 -4.69 4.79
CA GLY A 79 -2.44 -5.76 4.35
C GLY A 79 -1.36 -5.31 3.37
N VAL A 80 -1.09 -4.01 3.27
CA VAL A 80 -0.01 -3.43 2.44
C VAL A 80 1.36 -3.78 3.03
N ILE A 81 1.47 -3.73 4.36
CA ILE A 81 2.68 -4.10 5.10
C ILE A 81 2.38 -5.18 6.15
N SER A 82 3.35 -6.04 6.42
CA SER A 82 3.27 -7.11 7.42
C SER A 82 4.54 -7.17 8.26
N LEU A 83 4.42 -7.52 9.54
CA LEU A 83 5.60 -7.76 10.39
C LEU A 83 6.44 -8.89 9.78
N ALA A 84 7.71 -8.60 9.53
CA ALA A 84 8.70 -9.60 9.15
C ALA A 84 9.39 -10.09 10.43
N GLU A 85 8.83 -11.15 11.01
CA GLU A 85 9.32 -11.75 12.28
C GLU A 85 10.72 -12.37 12.14
N ASP A 86 11.13 -12.71 10.92
CA ASP A 86 12.39 -13.37 10.59
C ASP A 86 13.45 -12.43 9.99
N GLN A 87 13.15 -11.14 9.86
CA GLN A 87 14.07 -10.14 9.31
C GLN A 87 14.34 -9.02 10.30
N GLU A 88 15.62 -8.86 10.67
CA GLU A 88 16.06 -7.74 11.48
C GLU A 88 15.93 -6.43 10.73
N GLY A 89 15.34 -5.43 11.40
CA GLY A 89 15.27 -4.07 10.89
C GLY A 89 16.63 -3.39 10.87
N ILE A 90 16.87 -2.67 9.79
CA ILE A 90 18.05 -1.83 9.61
C ILE A 90 17.85 -0.52 10.38
N VAL A 91 18.90 -0.09 11.05
CA VAL A 91 18.93 1.15 11.84
C VAL A 91 19.71 2.26 11.13
N GLU A 92 20.45 1.89 10.08
CA GLU A 92 21.15 2.82 9.20
C GLU A 92 20.14 3.78 8.55
N ASP A 93 20.57 5.03 8.35
CA ASP A 93 19.80 6.11 7.73
C ASP A 93 18.49 6.51 8.44
N ILE A 94 18.22 6.01 9.66
CA ILE A 94 17.02 6.39 10.42
C ILE A 94 16.91 7.90 10.63
N ASP A 95 18.02 8.59 10.89
CA ASP A 95 18.01 10.04 11.06
C ASP A 95 17.61 10.79 9.80
N MET A 96 18.03 10.28 8.63
CA MET A 96 17.67 10.82 7.32
C MET A 96 16.20 10.58 7.03
N VAL A 97 15.71 9.36 7.25
CA VAL A 97 14.29 9.03 7.08
C VAL A 97 13.41 9.81 8.04
N ALA A 98 13.81 9.95 9.31
CA ALA A 98 13.10 10.77 10.27
C ALA A 98 13.06 12.24 9.83
N ALA A 99 14.14 12.77 9.24
CA ALA A 99 14.15 14.13 8.68
C ALA A 99 13.15 14.29 7.54
N THR A 100 13.02 13.30 6.64
CA THR A 100 11.99 13.30 5.58
C THR A 100 10.58 13.34 6.18
N MET A 101 10.29 12.51 7.18
CA MET A 101 8.97 12.48 7.84
C MET A 101 8.61 13.81 8.55
N LEU A 102 9.63 14.52 9.04
CA LEU A 102 9.49 15.83 9.69
C LEU A 102 9.37 17.00 8.71
N GLY A 103 9.53 16.78 7.40
CA GLY A 103 9.37 17.82 6.37
C GLY A 103 7.94 18.36 6.25
N GLU A 104 7.66 19.19 5.24
CA GLU A 104 6.29 19.61 4.93
C GLU A 104 5.52 18.48 4.21
N GLY A 105 4.19 18.48 4.32
CA GLY A 105 3.31 17.50 3.67
C GLY A 105 2.54 16.61 4.65
N ASP A 106 1.51 15.95 4.13
CA ASP A 106 0.52 15.25 4.93
C ASP A 106 0.66 13.71 4.87
N PHE A 107 0.24 13.05 5.94
CA PHE A 107 0.19 11.59 6.05
C PHE A 107 -1.21 11.05 5.71
N VAL A 108 -1.73 11.41 4.53
CA VAL A 108 -3.07 10.98 4.09
C VAL A 108 -2.98 9.71 3.24
N LEU A 109 -3.83 8.74 3.57
CA LEU A 109 -4.09 7.54 2.77
C LEU A 109 -5.60 7.43 2.62
N GLU A 110 -6.14 7.72 1.44
CA GLU A 110 -7.58 7.71 1.15
C GLU A 110 -7.94 6.50 0.27
N GLY A 111 -9.09 5.87 0.51
CA GLY A 111 -9.48 4.64 -0.17
C GLY A 111 -10.66 4.86 -1.10
N PHE A 112 -10.55 4.34 -2.32
CA PHE A 112 -11.56 4.46 -3.37
C PHE A 112 -11.95 3.06 -3.86
N ALA A 113 -13.26 2.85 -4.03
CA ALA A 113 -13.83 1.56 -4.43
C ALA A 113 -14.40 1.57 -5.86
N GLU A 114 -14.30 2.68 -6.60
CA GLU A 114 -14.98 2.84 -7.89
C GLU A 114 -14.49 1.81 -8.93
N LEU A 115 -13.19 1.45 -8.90
CA LEU A 115 -12.61 0.43 -9.79
C LEU A 115 -12.90 -1.02 -9.39
N SER A 116 -13.31 -1.28 -8.14
CA SER A 116 -13.66 -2.64 -7.68
C SER A 116 -14.83 -3.22 -8.48
N SER A 117 -15.76 -2.36 -8.89
CA SER A 117 -16.90 -2.73 -9.72
C SER A 117 -16.51 -3.11 -11.16
N PHE A 118 -15.42 -2.52 -11.69
CA PHE A 118 -14.91 -2.82 -13.03
C PHE A 118 -14.06 -4.10 -13.08
N MET A 119 -13.32 -4.42 -12.01
CA MET A 119 -12.59 -5.70 -11.91
C MET A 119 -13.53 -6.90 -11.75
N LEU A 120 -14.65 -6.75 -11.01
CA LEU A 120 -15.67 -7.79 -10.92
C LEU A 120 -16.47 -7.99 -12.22
N ALA A 121 -16.44 -7.00 -13.11
CA ALA A 121 -17.13 -7.04 -14.40
C ALA A 121 -16.27 -7.62 -15.53
N ASP A 122 -15.15 -8.29 -15.22
CA ASP A 122 -14.27 -8.86 -16.24
C ASP A 122 -15.03 -9.87 -17.15
N PRO A 123 -15.26 -9.54 -18.44
CA PRO A 123 -15.90 -10.44 -19.40
C PRO A 123 -14.93 -11.55 -19.90
N VAL A 124 -13.68 -11.56 -19.46
CA VAL A 124 -12.66 -12.52 -19.93
C VAL A 124 -12.91 -13.94 -19.40
N HIS A 125 -13.85 -14.12 -18.46
CA HIS A 125 -14.29 -15.46 -18.04
C HIS A 125 -15.37 -16.11 -18.91
N ASP A 126 -15.83 -15.47 -20.00
CA ASP A 126 -16.71 -16.09 -21.01
C ASP A 126 -15.98 -16.33 -22.34
N ILE A 127 -14.71 -16.75 -22.29
CA ILE A 127 -14.02 -17.25 -23.48
C ILE A 127 -14.05 -18.79 -23.43
N ASP A 128 -14.77 -19.39 -24.37
CA ASP A 128 -14.74 -20.83 -24.58
C ASP A 128 -13.27 -21.26 -24.84
N ALA A 129 -12.73 -22.06 -23.92
CA ALA A 129 -11.32 -22.48 -23.92
C ALA A 129 -10.92 -23.28 -25.17
N THR A 130 -11.88 -23.72 -25.98
CA THR A 130 -11.66 -24.47 -27.22
C THR A 130 -11.62 -23.54 -28.45
N THR A 131 -12.31 -22.40 -28.41
CA THR A 131 -12.54 -21.55 -29.59
C THR A 131 -12.01 -20.13 -29.47
N GLY A 132 -11.68 -19.65 -28.26
CA GLY A 132 -11.13 -18.31 -28.07
C GLY A 132 -12.12 -17.17 -28.38
N ARG A 133 -13.43 -17.43 -28.34
CA ARG A 133 -14.50 -16.45 -28.64
C ARG A 133 -15.37 -16.18 -27.41
N PHE A 134 -15.84 -14.94 -27.29
CA PHE A 134 -16.77 -14.48 -26.26
C PHE A 134 -18.14 -15.16 -26.41
N VAL A 135 -18.67 -15.71 -25.32
CA VAL A 135 -20.02 -16.28 -25.25
C VAL A 135 -20.99 -15.21 -24.73
N TRP A 136 -21.74 -14.56 -25.61
CA TRP A 136 -22.90 -13.77 -25.19
C TRP A 136 -24.08 -14.73 -24.96
N GLY A 137 -24.45 -14.99 -23.70
CA GLY A 137 -25.78 -15.51 -23.32
C GLY A 137 -26.84 -14.45 -23.65
N GLU A 138 -28.07 -14.74 -24.06
CA GLU A 138 -29.08 -15.75 -23.74
C GLU A 138 -30.15 -15.64 -24.88
N GLN A 139 -31.11 -16.52 -25.19
CA GLN A 139 -31.79 -17.63 -24.53
C GLN A 139 -32.73 -18.31 -25.57
N VAL A 140 -32.91 -19.62 -25.41
CA VAL A 140 -34.07 -20.53 -25.67
C VAL A 140 -35.26 -20.21 -26.59
N ALA A 141 -35.70 -21.29 -27.26
CA ALA A 141 -37.03 -21.68 -27.78
C ALA A 141 -37.50 -21.05 -29.11
N ASP A 142 -37.96 -21.77 -30.14
CA ASP A 142 -38.47 -23.16 -30.32
C ASP A 142 -37.80 -23.84 -31.54
#